data_AF-A0AAV1A585-F1
#
_entry.id   AF-A0AAV1A585-F1
#
_cell.length_a   1.000
_cell.length_b   1.000
_cell.length_c   1.000
_cell.angle_alpha   90.00
_cell.angle_beta   90.00
_cell.angle_gamma   90.00
#
_symmetry.space_group_name_H-M   'P 1'
#
loop_
_entity.id
_entity.type
_entity.pdbx_description
1 polymer ?
#
loop_
_entity_poly.entity_id
_entity_poly.type
_entity_poly.pdbx_seq_one_letter_code
_entity_poly.pdbx_strand_id
1 'polypeptide(L)'
;MRNERVEKVGKREISRKGSKARRWLMMGSEGQRHTVEAGKATIMQRTGLTARDLRILDPMLSYPSTIMARDKAMVLNLEQIKAIVTAHEVLLLNSRDPSVVPFLEQLHATILHHHTAIIHHSRDDQEKKDEDEIKQVNNNKKIIPFEFVVLEACLEDVISSLENEANILELEAYPALDKLTSKISTLNLERVRHVKSRLVALTARVQRVRTYFPIINLSFNFILISNFQFIPFDN
;
A
#
# COMPACT_ATOMS: atom_id res chain seq x y z
N MET A 1 -18.08 -36.11 44.85
CA MET A 1 -18.08 -34.99 45.82
C MET A 1 -16.75 -35.04 46.55
N ARG A 2 -15.84 -34.07 46.58
CA ARG A 2 -15.81 -32.62 46.29
C ARG A 2 -14.43 -32.27 45.71
N ASN A 3 -14.43 -31.31 44.79
CA ASN A 3 -13.25 -30.58 44.29
C ASN A 3 -12.90 -29.43 45.25
N GLU A 4 -11.62 -29.22 45.54
CA GLU A 4 -11.05 -27.94 46.02
C GLU A 4 -9.74 -27.71 45.23
N ARG A 5 -9.77 -26.93 44.16
CA ARG A 5 -9.31 -25.53 44.09
C ARG A 5 -8.02 -25.27 44.88
N VAL A 6 -6.90 -25.23 44.16
CA VAL A 6 -5.79 -24.34 44.51
C VAL A 6 -5.64 -23.33 43.39
N GLU A 7 -5.65 -22.06 43.79
CA GLU A 7 -5.77 -20.88 42.97
C GLU A 7 -4.51 -20.57 42.15
N LYS A 8 -4.80 -19.88 41.03
CA LYS A 8 -3.87 -19.24 40.12
C LYS A 8 -2.96 -18.24 40.84
N VAL A 9 -1.67 -18.31 40.58
CA VAL A 9 -0.81 -17.11 40.61
C VAL A 9 -0.36 -16.81 39.18
N GLY A 10 -1.19 -16.03 38.49
CA GLY A 10 -0.78 -15.38 37.26
C GLY A 10 0.29 -14.34 37.58
N LYS A 11 1.51 -14.54 37.06
CA LYS A 11 2.49 -13.46 36.95
C LYS A 11 1.94 -12.43 35.97
N ARG A 12 1.29 -11.40 36.51
CA ARG A 12 1.06 -10.14 35.80
C ARG A 12 2.41 -9.45 35.69
N GLU A 13 3.02 -9.51 34.51
CA GLU A 13 4.14 -8.64 34.21
C GLU A 13 3.64 -7.20 34.11
N ILE A 14 4.33 -6.35 34.87
CA ILE A 14 4.03 -4.94 35.08
C ILE A 14 4.37 -4.18 33.79
N SER A 15 3.34 -3.52 33.24
CA SER A 15 3.40 -2.64 32.07
C SER A 15 4.49 -1.57 32.19
N ARG A 16 5.44 -1.57 31.26
CA ARG A 16 6.30 -0.41 30.98
C ARG A 16 5.54 0.52 30.02
N LYS A 17 5.06 1.64 30.57
CA LYS A 17 4.46 2.78 29.86
C LYS A 17 5.49 3.31 28.84
N GLY A 18 5.34 3.00 27.55
CA GLY A 18 6.23 3.53 26.50
C GLY A 18 6.18 2.86 25.11
N SER A 19 5.69 1.62 24.96
CA SER A 19 5.50 1.01 23.63
C SER A 19 4.49 -0.13 23.71
N LYS A 20 3.19 0.19 23.64
CA LYS A 20 2.15 -0.84 23.51
C LYS A 20 2.44 -1.65 22.23
N ALA A 21 2.55 -2.97 22.36
CA ALA A 21 2.70 -3.84 21.20
C ALA A 21 1.57 -3.56 20.20
N ARG A 22 1.92 -3.43 18.91
CA ARG A 22 0.96 -3.25 17.83
C ARG A 22 0.74 -4.58 17.14
N ARG A 23 -0.47 -4.80 16.62
CA ARG A 23 -0.76 -5.93 15.75
C ARG A 23 -0.35 -5.59 14.32
N TRP A 24 0.39 -6.50 13.72
CA TRP A 24 0.85 -6.45 12.34
C TRP A 24 0.31 -7.68 11.63
N LEU A 25 -0.18 -7.52 10.41
CA LEU A 25 -0.37 -8.64 9.51
C LEU A 25 0.94 -8.86 8.77
N MET A 26 1.55 -10.03 8.95
CA MET A 26 2.74 -10.42 8.23
C MET A 26 2.34 -11.29 7.03
N MET A 27 2.90 -10.97 5.86
CA MET A 27 2.89 -11.87 4.70
C MET A 27 4.32 -12.13 4.23
N GLY A 28 4.70 -13.41 4.12
CA GLY A 28 6.02 -13.84 3.67
C GLY A 28 6.07 -14.11 2.18
N SER A 29 7.26 -14.07 1.59
CA SER A 29 7.50 -14.34 0.17
C SER A 29 7.13 -15.75 -0.28
N GLU A 30 6.98 -16.68 0.66
CA GLU A 30 6.54 -18.06 0.39
C GLU A 30 5.03 -18.24 0.57
N GLY A 31 4.29 -17.13 0.80
CA GLY A 31 2.84 -17.16 0.97
C GLY A 31 2.38 -17.43 2.40
N GLN A 32 3.22 -17.34 3.42
CA GLN A 32 2.73 -17.36 4.80
C GLN A 32 1.90 -16.11 5.09
N ARG A 33 0.82 -16.24 5.86
CA ARG A 33 0.01 -15.12 6.34
C ARG A 33 -0.39 -15.33 7.79
N HIS A 34 0.06 -14.45 8.69
CA HIS A 34 -0.35 -14.52 10.09
C HIS A 34 -0.24 -13.16 10.80
N THR A 35 -0.94 -13.03 11.93
CA THR A 35 -0.90 -11.83 12.77
C THR A 35 0.23 -11.93 13.78
N VAL A 36 1.06 -10.89 13.90
CA VAL A 36 2.15 -10.78 14.85
C VAL A 36 1.91 -9.58 15.78
N GLU A 37 2.08 -9.77 17.09
CA GLU A 37 2.13 -8.67 18.04
C GLU A 37 3.58 -8.25 18.29
N ALA A 38 3.94 -7.05 17.83
CA ALA A 38 5.30 -6.55 17.93
C ALA A 38 5.33 -5.07 18.36
N GLY A 39 6.20 -4.77 19.31
CA GLY A 39 6.48 -3.41 19.74
C GLY A 39 7.49 -2.71 18.81
N LYS A 40 7.68 -1.41 19.02
CA LYS A 40 8.58 -0.59 18.21
C LYS A 40 10.00 -1.15 18.18
N ALA A 41 10.55 -1.52 19.34
CA ALA A 41 11.90 -2.07 19.46
C ALA A 41 12.08 -3.39 18.66
N THR A 42 11.09 -4.28 18.72
CA THR A 42 11.09 -5.54 17.97
C THR A 42 11.10 -5.30 16.47
N ILE A 43 10.28 -4.36 15.99
CA ILE A 43 10.24 -4.00 14.56
C ILE A 43 11.56 -3.36 14.12
N MET A 44 12.13 -2.46 14.91
CA MET A 44 13.43 -1.84 14.62
C MET A 44 14.53 -2.89 14.50
N GLN A 45 14.60 -3.84 15.45
CA GLN A 45 15.59 -4.92 15.41
C GLN A 45 15.39 -5.83 14.20
N ARG A 46 14.14 -6.16 13.85
CA ARG A 46 13.80 -7.05 12.73
C ARG A 46 14.12 -6.44 11.36
N THR A 47 13.87 -5.14 11.20
CA THR A 47 13.88 -4.46 9.89
C THR A 47 15.10 -3.54 9.69
N GLY A 48 15.85 -3.25 10.75
CA GLY A 48 16.93 -2.26 10.74
C GLY A 48 16.44 -0.80 10.71
N LEU A 49 15.13 -0.56 10.78
CA LEU A 49 14.56 0.78 10.75
C LEU A 49 14.85 1.57 12.03
N THR A 50 14.99 2.87 11.89
CA THR A 50 15.14 3.76 13.04
C THR A 50 13.80 4.11 13.67
N ALA A 51 13.85 4.64 14.88
CA ALA A 51 12.67 5.15 15.57
C ALA A 51 11.96 6.29 14.81
N ARG A 52 12.67 7.01 13.93
CA ARG A 52 12.15 8.10 13.10
C ARG A 52 11.36 7.54 11.91
N ASP A 53 11.89 6.51 11.25
CA ASP A 53 11.25 5.87 10.10
C ASP A 53 9.87 5.31 10.48
N LEU A 54 9.79 4.67 11.66
CA LEU A 54 8.53 4.12 12.16
C LEU A 54 7.49 5.17 12.57
N ARG A 55 7.87 6.43 12.81
CA ARG A 55 6.89 7.49 13.16
C ARG A 55 5.97 7.81 11.99
N ILE A 56 6.42 7.59 10.76
CA ILE A 56 5.62 7.82 9.54
C ILE A 56 4.35 6.95 9.56
N LEU A 57 4.43 5.77 10.20
CA LEU A 57 3.32 4.84 10.33
C LEU A 57 2.48 5.07 11.60
N ASP A 58 2.74 6.12 12.37
CA ASP A 58 1.99 6.38 13.61
C ASP A 58 0.56 6.82 13.30
N PRO A 59 -0.50 6.10 13.74
CA PRO A 59 -1.87 6.50 13.51
C PRO A 59 -2.24 7.86 14.12
N MET A 60 -1.51 8.31 15.14
CA MET A 60 -1.77 9.59 15.81
C MET A 60 -1.17 10.79 15.07
N LEU A 61 -0.37 10.54 14.03
CA LEU A 61 0.30 11.58 13.26
C LEU A 61 -0.23 11.56 11.82
N SER A 62 -0.57 12.73 11.30
CA SER A 62 -0.94 12.89 9.89
C SER A 62 0.34 13.12 9.09
N TYR A 63 0.78 12.08 8.37
CA TYR A 63 1.87 12.17 7.41
C TYR A 63 1.33 12.05 5.98
N PRO A 64 1.86 12.83 5.03
CA PRO A 64 1.50 12.67 3.62
C PRO A 64 1.96 11.30 3.09
N SER A 65 1.39 10.89 1.95
CA SER A 65 1.78 9.66 1.29
C SER A 65 3.27 9.69 0.92
N THR A 66 4.04 8.71 1.38
CA THR A 66 5.50 8.62 1.21
C THR A 66 5.96 7.17 1.05
N ILE A 67 6.96 7.00 0.19
CA ILE A 67 7.78 5.79 0.09
C ILE A 67 9.16 6.16 0.62
N MET A 68 9.65 5.43 1.61
CA MET A 68 10.98 5.64 2.17
C MET A 68 11.80 4.37 2.02
N ALA A 69 12.83 4.43 1.18
CA ALA A 69 13.79 3.35 1.05
C ALA A 69 14.89 3.44 2.13
N ARG A 70 15.23 2.30 2.71
CA ARG A 70 16.34 2.06 3.63
C ARG A 70 17.07 0.81 3.18
N ASP A 71 18.28 0.60 3.69
CA ASP A 71 19.19 -0.46 3.25
C ASP A 71 18.58 -1.87 3.25
N LYS A 72 17.67 -2.17 4.19
CA LYS A 72 17.05 -3.50 4.35
C LYS A 72 15.53 -3.50 4.30
N ALA A 73 14.91 -2.34 4.12
CA ALA A 73 13.47 -2.21 4.20
C ALA A 73 12.95 -0.96 3.46
N MET A 74 11.70 -1.03 3.03
CA MET A 74 10.93 0.10 2.54
C MET A 74 9.79 0.38 3.49
N VAL A 75 9.59 1.65 3.86
CA VAL A 75 8.43 2.09 4.64
C VAL A 75 7.44 2.75 3.70
N LEU A 76 6.22 2.22 3.66
CA LEU A 76 5.13 2.69 2.81
C LEU A 76 4.03 3.29 3.68
N ASN A 77 3.77 4.57 3.50
CA ASN A 77 2.56 5.24 3.98
C ASN A 77 1.86 5.76 2.74
N LEU A 78 0.89 5.03 2.20
CA LEU A 78 0.24 5.35 0.93
C LEU A 78 -1.27 5.32 1.13
N GLU A 79 -1.91 6.48 1.15
CA GLU A 79 -3.36 6.58 1.42
C GLU A 79 -3.74 5.80 2.70
N GLN A 80 -4.48 4.69 2.59
CA GLN A 80 -4.86 3.85 3.73
C GLN A 80 -3.87 2.71 4.02
N ILE A 81 -2.90 2.49 3.13
CA ILE A 81 -1.91 1.42 3.23
C ILE A 81 -0.74 1.92 4.09
N LYS A 82 -0.47 1.19 5.18
CA LYS A 82 0.66 1.43 6.08
C LYS A 82 1.45 0.14 6.21
N ALA A 83 2.62 0.08 5.57
CA ALA A 83 3.40 -1.14 5.46
C ALA A 83 4.90 -0.92 5.67
N ILE A 84 5.57 -1.98 6.10
CA ILE A 84 7.02 -2.13 6.05
C ILE A 84 7.32 -3.33 5.18
N VAL A 85 8.05 -3.13 4.10
CA VAL A 85 8.42 -4.17 3.13
C VAL A 85 9.89 -4.48 3.29
N THR A 86 10.25 -5.75 3.36
CA THR A 86 11.63 -6.25 3.34
C THR A 86 11.79 -7.16 2.12
N ALA A 87 12.98 -7.72 1.90
CA ALA A 87 13.22 -8.65 0.81
C ALA A 87 12.44 -9.98 0.90
N HIS A 88 11.87 -10.32 2.06
CA HIS A 88 11.25 -11.63 2.30
C HIS A 88 9.86 -11.56 2.93
N GLU A 89 9.46 -10.40 3.43
CA GLU A 89 8.17 -10.23 4.09
C GLU A 89 7.67 -8.79 4.07
N VAL A 90 6.35 -8.65 4.16
CA VAL A 90 5.66 -7.37 4.37
C VAL A 90 4.89 -7.40 5.67
N LEU A 91 5.00 -6.30 6.43
CA LEU A 91 4.31 -6.06 7.70
C LEU A 91 3.30 -4.93 7.52
N LEU A 92 2.01 -5.24 7.59
CA LEU A 92 0.91 -4.30 7.38
C LEU A 92 0.23 -3.92 8.69
N LEU A 93 -0.03 -2.64 8.86
CA LEU A 93 -0.88 -2.10 9.92
C LEU A 93 -2.35 -2.07 9.49
N ASN A 94 -3.25 -1.86 10.46
CA ASN A 94 -4.67 -1.65 10.23
C ASN A 94 -5.36 -2.75 9.40
N SER A 95 -4.90 -3.99 9.51
CA SER A 95 -5.38 -5.12 8.70
C SER A 95 -6.84 -5.55 8.93
N ARG A 96 -7.58 -4.82 9.77
CA ARG A 96 -9.01 -5.04 10.05
C ARG A 96 -9.89 -3.91 9.52
N ASP A 97 -9.28 -2.88 8.93
CA ASP A 97 -10.01 -1.79 8.29
C ASP A 97 -10.70 -2.33 7.03
N PRO A 98 -12.04 -2.22 6.92
CA PRO A 98 -12.79 -2.67 5.75
C PRO A 98 -12.29 -2.07 4.43
N SER A 99 -11.73 -0.85 4.46
CA SER A 99 -11.18 -0.20 3.27
C SER A 99 -9.88 -0.85 2.77
N VAL A 100 -9.17 -1.59 3.63
CA VAL A 100 -7.87 -2.21 3.30
C VAL A 100 -8.00 -3.72 3.08
N VAL A 101 -9.04 -4.37 3.63
CA VAL A 101 -9.23 -5.83 3.50
C VAL A 101 -9.20 -6.33 2.05
N PRO A 102 -9.88 -5.70 1.07
CA PRO A 102 -9.83 -6.15 -0.34
C PRO A 102 -8.40 -6.17 -0.88
N PHE A 103 -7.64 -5.10 -0.63
CA PHE A 103 -6.23 -5.00 -0.98
C PHE A 103 -5.40 -6.14 -0.37
N LEU A 104 -5.64 -6.50 0.90
CA LEU A 104 -4.88 -7.58 1.56
C LEU A 104 -5.10 -8.94 0.89
N GLU A 105 -6.31 -9.24 0.45
CA GLU A 105 -6.58 -10.50 -0.26
C GLU A 105 -5.90 -10.51 -1.63
N GLN A 106 -5.98 -9.40 -2.38
CA GLN A 106 -5.29 -9.25 -3.66
C GLN A 106 -3.77 -9.37 -3.50
N LEU A 107 -3.18 -8.65 -2.53
CA LEU A 107 -1.75 -8.69 -2.25
C LEU A 107 -1.29 -10.12 -1.94
N HIS A 108 -2.06 -10.86 -1.13
CA HIS A 108 -1.73 -12.23 -0.79
C HIS A 108 -1.75 -13.15 -2.02
N ALA A 109 -2.74 -13.00 -2.90
CA ALA A 109 -2.80 -13.73 -4.17
C ALA A 109 -1.61 -13.40 -5.08
N THR A 110 -1.23 -12.12 -5.18
CA THR A 110 -0.06 -11.67 -5.95
C THR A 110 1.23 -12.29 -5.43
N ILE A 111 1.41 -12.34 -4.10
CA ILE A 111 2.57 -12.98 -3.47
C ILE A 111 2.62 -14.48 -3.79
N LEU A 112 1.49 -15.19 -3.71
CA LEU A 112 1.43 -16.63 -4.04
C LEU A 112 1.76 -16.90 -5.51
N HIS A 113 1.27 -16.04 -6.41
CA HIS A 113 1.58 -16.15 -7.84
C HIS A 113 3.07 -15.94 -8.11
N HIS A 114 3.67 -14.92 -7.48
CA HIS A 114 5.09 -14.62 -7.60
C HIS A 114 5.98 -15.74 -7.06
N HIS A 115 5.64 -16.28 -5.89
CA HIS A 115 6.33 -17.44 -5.31
C HIS A 115 6.33 -18.64 -6.25
N THR A 116 5.17 -18.94 -6.86
CA THR A 116 5.03 -20.02 -7.84
C THR A 116 5.90 -19.76 -9.07
N ALA A 117 5.94 -18.53 -9.57
CA ALA A 117 6.80 -18.14 -10.68
C ALA A 117 8.29 -18.32 -10.38
N ILE A 118 8.74 -17.98 -9.15
CA ILE A 118 10.12 -18.26 -8.69
C ILE A 118 10.43 -19.74 -8.74
N ILE A 119 9.53 -20.59 -8.21
CA ILE A 119 9.75 -22.05 -8.18
C ILE A 119 9.86 -22.61 -9.60
N HIS A 120 9.00 -22.19 -10.52
CA HIS A 120 9.06 -22.65 -11.91
C HIS A 120 10.36 -22.23 -12.60
N HIS A 121 10.77 -20.97 -12.44
CA HIS A 121 12.00 -20.48 -13.05
C HIS A 121 13.25 -21.19 -12.51
N SER A 122 13.25 -21.51 -11.21
CA SER A 122 14.34 -22.27 -10.57
C SER A 122 14.49 -23.69 -11.11
N ARG A 123 13.40 -24.30 -11.64
CA ARG A 123 13.41 -25.64 -12.23
C ARG A 123 13.90 -25.62 -13.67
N ASP A 124 13.46 -24.63 -14.46
CA ASP A 124 13.87 -24.46 -15.86
C ASP A 124 15.39 -24.22 -16.01
N ASP A 125 16.03 -23.60 -15.01
CA ASP A 125 17.48 -23.39 -14.97
C ASP A 125 18.29 -24.66 -14.65
N GLN A 126 17.67 -25.68 -14.03
CA GLN A 126 18.33 -26.96 -13.77
C GLN A 126 18.19 -27.98 -14.91
N GLU A 127 17.15 -27.87 -15.74
CA GLU A 127 16.89 -28.78 -16.86
C GLU A 127 17.66 -28.41 -18.15
N LYS A 128 18.20 -27.20 -18.26
CA LYS A 128 18.97 -26.72 -19.44
C LYS A 128 20.48 -26.98 -19.37
N LYS A 129 20.91 -28.12 -18.83
CA LYS A 129 22.34 -28.50 -18.80
C LYS A 129 22.78 -29.48 -19.89
N ASP A 130 21.87 -30.04 -20.67
CA ASP A 130 22.21 -30.80 -21.86
C ASP A 130 21.31 -30.36 -23.03
N GLU A 131 21.95 -30.14 -24.18
CA GLU A 131 21.39 -29.84 -25.53
C GLU A 131 21.21 -28.35 -25.91
N ASP A 132 22.15 -27.91 -26.75
CA ASP A 132 22.22 -26.62 -27.41
C ASP A 132 21.11 -26.41 -28.49
N GLU A 133 20.74 -25.13 -28.62
CA GLU A 133 20.19 -24.44 -29.80
C GLU A 133 18.84 -24.88 -30.42
N ILE A 134 17.82 -24.02 -30.21
CA ILE A 134 16.91 -23.39 -31.22
C ILE A 134 15.55 -23.12 -30.55
N LYS A 135 15.38 -21.88 -30.04
CA LYS A 135 14.14 -21.07 -29.88
C LYS A 135 14.34 -19.99 -28.78
N GLN A 136 15.30 -19.08 -28.95
CA GLN A 136 15.46 -17.90 -28.08
C GLN A 136 14.56 -16.72 -28.50
N VAL A 137 13.27 -16.98 -28.67
CA VAL A 137 12.28 -15.91 -28.78
C VAL A 137 11.13 -16.29 -27.86
N ASN A 138 11.11 -15.66 -26.68
CA ASN A 138 10.07 -15.64 -25.64
C ASN A 138 10.47 -16.26 -24.30
N ASN A 139 10.47 -15.41 -23.27
CA ASN A 139 10.46 -15.70 -21.83
C ASN A 139 11.78 -15.75 -21.05
N ASN A 140 12.75 -14.86 -21.33
CA ASN A 140 13.56 -14.32 -20.23
C ASN A 140 12.70 -13.30 -19.44
N LYS A 141 11.60 -13.77 -18.81
CA LYS A 141 10.89 -12.95 -17.82
C LYS A 141 11.78 -12.89 -16.59
N LYS A 142 12.64 -11.86 -16.52
CA LYS A 142 13.41 -11.54 -15.32
C LYS A 142 12.45 -11.41 -14.15
N ILE A 143 12.53 -12.32 -13.19
CA ILE A 143 11.69 -12.26 -12.00
C ILE A 143 12.07 -11.02 -11.21
N ILE A 144 11.08 -10.17 -10.92
CA ILE A 144 11.26 -9.00 -10.08
C ILE A 144 11.42 -9.43 -8.61
N PRO A 145 12.27 -8.75 -7.81
CA PRO A 145 12.38 -9.03 -6.38
C PRO A 145 11.06 -8.83 -5.62
N PHE A 146 10.87 -9.57 -4.53
CA PHE A 146 9.63 -9.59 -3.74
C PHE A 146 9.20 -8.19 -3.28
N GLU A 147 10.13 -7.35 -2.83
CA GLU A 147 9.84 -6.01 -2.35
C GLU A 147 9.21 -5.11 -3.42
N PHE A 148 9.56 -5.33 -4.70
CA PHE A 148 8.98 -4.60 -5.82
C PHE A 148 7.62 -5.15 -6.23
N VAL A 149 7.37 -6.45 -6.09
CA VAL A 149 6.05 -7.05 -6.28
C VAL A 149 5.05 -6.46 -5.30
N VAL A 150 5.45 -6.38 -4.02
CA VAL A 150 4.61 -5.79 -2.97
C VAL A 150 4.39 -4.30 -3.24
N LEU A 151 5.44 -3.58 -3.62
CA LEU A 151 5.33 -2.16 -3.95
C LEU A 151 4.39 -1.90 -5.12
N GLU A 152 4.50 -2.69 -6.19
CA GLU A 152 3.64 -2.62 -7.37
C GLU A 152 2.17 -2.81 -6.97
N ALA A 153 1.87 -3.86 -6.22
CA ALA A 153 0.51 -4.12 -5.73
C ALA A 153 -0.02 -2.97 -4.85
N CYS A 154 0.81 -2.38 -3.99
CA CYS A 154 0.43 -1.21 -3.19
C CYS A 154 0.12 0.01 -4.05
N LEU A 155 0.93 0.26 -5.09
CA LEU A 155 0.72 1.40 -5.98
C LEU A 155 -0.52 1.20 -6.86
N GLU A 156 -0.73 -0.01 -7.37
CA GLU A 156 -1.92 -0.36 -8.16
C GLU A 156 -3.21 -0.10 -7.37
N ASP A 157 -3.29 -0.53 -6.11
CA ASP A 157 -4.45 -0.29 -5.24
C ASP A 157 -4.70 1.20 -4.97
N VAL A 158 -3.63 1.94 -4.65
CA VAL A 158 -3.70 3.40 -4.43
C VAL A 158 -4.20 4.11 -5.68
N ILE A 159 -3.69 3.73 -6.84
CA ILE A 159 -4.08 4.31 -8.12
C ILE A 159 -5.57 4.00 -8.40
N SER A 160 -5.99 2.75 -8.23
CA SER A 160 -7.40 2.35 -8.40
C SER A 160 -8.34 3.13 -7.47
N SER A 161 -7.92 3.35 -6.22
CA SER A 161 -8.67 4.15 -5.25
C SER A 161 -8.80 5.63 -5.69
N LEU A 162 -7.72 6.23 -6.19
CA LEU A 162 -7.71 7.61 -6.69
C LEU A 162 -8.56 7.76 -7.96
N GLU A 163 -8.56 6.78 -8.86
CA GLU A 163 -9.46 6.75 -10.02
C GLU A 163 -10.92 6.69 -9.60
N ASN A 164 -11.27 5.81 -8.66
CA ASN A 164 -12.63 5.72 -8.17
C ASN A 164 -13.09 7.03 -7.52
N GLU A 165 -12.22 7.70 -6.77
CA GLU A 165 -12.52 9.02 -6.21
C GLU A 165 -12.68 10.10 -7.29
N ALA A 166 -11.89 10.04 -8.37
CA ALA A 166 -12.02 10.94 -9.52
C ALA A 166 -13.37 10.75 -10.23
N ASN A 167 -13.78 9.50 -10.45
CA ASN A 167 -15.06 9.16 -11.07
C ASN A 167 -16.24 9.67 -10.24
N ILE A 168 -16.20 9.48 -8.92
CA ILE A 168 -17.24 10.00 -8.00
C ILE A 168 -17.27 11.52 -8.07
N LEU A 169 -16.12 12.18 -8.03
CA LEU A 169 -16.04 13.64 -8.10
C LEU A 169 -16.58 14.19 -9.43
N GLU A 170 -16.31 13.51 -10.54
CA GLU A 170 -16.84 13.85 -11.86
C GLU A 170 -18.38 13.76 -11.88
N LEU A 171 -18.95 12.68 -11.34
CA LEU A 171 -20.40 12.51 -11.23
C LEU A 171 -21.07 13.58 -10.35
N GLU A 172 -20.36 14.11 -9.35
CA GLU A 172 -20.83 15.22 -8.51
C GLU A 172 -20.64 16.60 -9.16
N ALA A 173 -19.62 16.76 -10.01
CA ALA A 173 -19.27 18.02 -10.63
C ALA A 173 -20.32 18.48 -11.64
N TYR A 174 -20.76 17.61 -12.56
CA TYR A 174 -21.72 18.00 -13.59
C TYR A 174 -23.05 18.55 -13.01
N PRO A 175 -23.70 17.89 -12.03
CA PRO A 175 -24.92 18.42 -11.42
C PRO A 175 -24.70 19.72 -10.63
N ALA A 176 -23.52 19.91 -10.02
CA ALA A 176 -23.20 21.14 -9.29
C ALA A 176 -23.04 22.33 -10.25
N LEU A 177 -22.39 22.12 -11.40
CA LEU A 177 -22.19 23.13 -12.44
C LEU A 177 -23.50 23.50 -13.15
N ASP A 178 -24.35 22.51 -13.47
CA ASP A 178 -25.65 22.74 -14.10
C ASP A 178 -26.60 23.54 -13.18
N LYS A 179 -26.64 23.19 -11.89
CA LYS A 179 -27.40 23.94 -10.87
C LYS A 179 -26.89 25.36 -10.67
N LEU A 180 -25.58 25.59 -10.79
CA LEU A 180 -25.02 26.94 -10.70
C LEU A 180 -25.38 27.77 -11.94
N THR A 181 -25.27 27.16 -13.13
CA THR A 181 -25.59 27.80 -14.42
C THR A 181 -27.07 28.19 -14.50
N SER A 182 -27.96 27.36 -13.97
CA SER A 182 -29.40 27.67 -13.91
C SER A 182 -29.76 28.68 -12.82
N LYS A 183 -29.07 28.68 -11.67
CA LYS A 183 -29.31 29.64 -10.58
C LYS A 183 -28.03 30.00 -9.83
N ILE A 184 -27.59 31.25 -9.99
CA ILE A 184 -26.53 31.83 -9.17
C ILE A 184 -27.07 32.04 -7.76
N SER A 185 -26.56 31.28 -6.79
CA SER A 185 -26.88 31.42 -5.37
C SER A 185 -25.66 31.07 -4.53
N THR A 186 -25.60 31.59 -3.30
CA THR A 186 -24.52 31.29 -2.36
C THR A 186 -24.36 29.78 -2.10
N LEU A 187 -25.48 29.05 -2.01
CA LEU A 187 -25.49 27.60 -1.84
C LEU A 187 -24.86 26.86 -3.04
N ASN A 188 -25.18 27.27 -4.28
CA ASN A 188 -24.64 26.61 -5.48
C ASN A 188 -23.17 26.95 -5.70
N LEU A 189 -22.76 28.19 -5.39
CA LEU A 189 -21.35 28.58 -5.40
C LEU A 189 -20.55 27.76 -4.39
N GLU A 190 -21.08 27.55 -3.18
CA GLU A 190 -20.39 26.76 -2.16
C GLU A 190 -20.26 25.28 -2.57
N ARG A 191 -21.28 24.70 -3.22
CA ARG A 191 -21.19 23.35 -3.80
C ARG A 191 -20.09 23.24 -4.85
N VAL A 192 -19.98 24.20 -5.77
CA VAL A 192 -18.92 24.21 -6.78
C VAL A 192 -17.55 24.46 -6.15
N ARG A 193 -17.45 25.32 -5.13
CA ARG A 193 -16.21 25.53 -4.36
C ARG A 193 -15.76 24.26 -3.65
N HIS A 194 -16.69 23.49 -3.09
CA HIS A 194 -16.40 22.21 -2.45
C HIS A 194 -15.89 21.18 -3.47
N VAL A 195 -16.54 21.06 -4.64
CA VAL A 195 -16.07 20.21 -5.74
C VAL A 195 -14.66 20.63 -6.19
N LYS A 196 -14.42 21.93 -6.41
CA LYS A 196 -13.09 22.44 -6.78
C LYS A 196 -12.03 22.13 -5.72
N SER A 197 -12.37 22.29 -4.43
CA SER A 197 -11.43 22.01 -3.33
C SER A 197 -11.04 20.54 -3.30
N ARG A 198 -12.01 19.63 -3.47
CA ARG A 198 -11.77 18.19 -3.61
C ARG A 198 -10.93 17.86 -4.83
N LEU A 199 -11.20 18.49 -5.97
CA LEU A 199 -10.42 18.31 -7.18
C LEU A 199 -8.95 18.68 -6.96
N VAL A 200 -8.69 19.86 -6.39
CA VAL A 200 -7.32 20.31 -6.10
C VAL A 200 -6.59 19.34 -5.16
N ALA A 201 -7.28 18.84 -4.13
CA ALA A 201 -6.71 17.86 -3.21
C ALA A 201 -6.40 16.51 -3.89
N LEU A 202 -7.30 16.04 -4.76
CA LEU A 202 -7.12 14.81 -5.53
C LEU A 202 -5.97 14.95 -6.53
N THR A 203 -5.89 16.05 -7.26
CA THR A 203 -4.78 16.34 -8.18
C THR A 203 -3.44 16.34 -7.44
N ALA A 204 -3.37 16.94 -6.25
CA ALA A 204 -2.14 16.93 -5.45
C ALA A 204 -1.74 15.51 -5.00
N ARG A 205 -2.71 14.64 -4.70
CA ARG A 205 -2.47 13.22 -4.35
C ARG A 205 -1.98 12.43 -5.55
N VAL A 206 -2.64 12.55 -6.70
CA VAL A 206 -2.25 11.91 -7.96
C VAL A 206 -0.83 12.31 -8.37
N GLN A 207 -0.51 13.60 -8.27
CA GLN A 207 0.83 14.07 -8.63
C GLN A 207 1.92 13.47 -7.73
N ARG A 208 1.64 13.24 -6.43
CA ARG A 208 2.58 12.53 -5.55
C ARG A 208 2.81 11.10 -6.02
N VAL A 209 1.75 10.35 -6.32
CA VAL A 209 1.88 8.96 -6.80
C VAL A 209 2.68 8.92 -8.11
N ARG A 210 2.46 9.89 -8.99
CA ARG A 210 3.19 10.01 -10.25
C ARG A 210 4.71 10.11 -10.08
N THR A 211 5.19 10.71 -8.98
CA THR A 211 6.64 10.80 -8.70
C THR A 211 7.28 9.45 -8.43
N TYR A 212 6.50 8.41 -8.11
CA TYR A 212 6.99 7.08 -7.77
C TYR A 212 7.03 6.12 -8.96
N PHE A 213 6.37 6.43 -10.09
CA PHE A 213 6.41 5.57 -11.29
C PHE A 213 7.81 5.25 -11.82
N PRO A 214 8.81 6.16 -11.79
CA PRO A 214 10.16 5.83 -12.22
C PRO A 214 10.81 4.69 -11.42
N ILE A 215 10.30 4.39 -10.22
CA ILE A 215 10.84 3.34 -9.33
C ILE A 215 10.57 1.93 -9.91
N ILE A 216 9.45 1.75 -10.62
CA ILE A 216 8.97 0.40 -11.00
C ILE A 216 9.23 0.00 -12.45
N ASN A 217 9.75 0.90 -13.31
CA ASN A 217 10.12 0.64 -14.72
C ASN A 217 9.11 -0.24 -15.50
N LEU A 218 7.83 -0.11 -15.15
CA LEU A 218 6.71 -0.82 -15.73
C LEU A 218 5.89 0.20 -16.52
N SER A 219 5.60 -0.15 -17.77
CA SER A 219 4.74 0.62 -18.66
C SER A 219 3.29 0.63 -18.14
N PHE A 220 3.03 1.40 -17.09
CA PHE A 220 1.67 1.71 -16.70
C PHE A 220 1.04 2.55 -17.82
N ASN A 221 0.20 1.91 -18.65
CA ASN A 221 -0.65 2.60 -19.61
C ASN A 221 -1.78 3.29 -18.85
N PHE A 222 -1.48 4.46 -18.30
CA PHE A 222 -2.50 5.33 -17.69
C PHE A 222 -2.97 6.37 -18.70
N ILE A 223 -4.12 6.10 -19.33
CA ILE A 223 -4.75 7.02 -20.29
C ILE A 223 -5.51 8.15 -19.57
N LEU A 224 -5.86 8.02 -18.29
CA LEU A 224 -6.79 8.97 -17.65
C LEU A 224 -6.15 10.16 -16.90
N ILE A 225 -4.86 10.13 -16.55
CA ILE A 225 -4.20 11.27 -15.88
C ILE A 225 -3.58 12.26 -16.88
N SER A 226 -3.40 11.84 -18.14
CA SER A 226 -2.87 12.68 -19.22
C SER A 226 -3.81 13.84 -19.61
N ASN A 227 -5.10 13.77 -19.26
CA ASN A 227 -6.09 14.79 -19.60
C ASN A 227 -6.33 15.85 -18.52
N PHE A 228 -5.69 15.76 -17.34
CA PHE A 228 -5.71 16.84 -16.36
C PHE A 228 -4.65 17.92 -16.68
N GLN A 229 -4.72 18.47 -17.89
CA GLN A 229 -4.02 19.69 -18.22
C GLN A 229 -4.87 20.88 -17.73
N PHE A 230 -4.71 21.25 -16.45
CA PHE A 230 -5.41 22.41 -15.89
C PHE A 230 -4.66 23.69 -16.27
N ILE A 231 -5.37 24.58 -16.95
CA ILE A 231 -5.04 26.00 -17.07
C ILE A 231 -5.06 26.59 -15.66
N PRO A 232 -4.03 27.33 -15.21
CA PRO A 232 -4.06 28.01 -13.93
C PRO A 232 -5.20 29.03 -13.95
N PHE A 233 -6.20 28.84 -13.09
CA PHE A 233 -7.09 29.94 -12.71
C PHE A 233 -6.32 30.77 -11.67
N ASP A 234 -5.52 31.70 -12.16
CA ASP A 234 -5.07 32.83 -11.36
C ASP A 234 -6.30 33.67 -10.95
N ASN A 235 -6.29 34.08 -9.68
CA ASN A 235 -7.32 34.92 -9.04
C ASN A 235 -7.45 36.29 -9.69
#